data_AF-A0A8J7GJT0-F1
#
_entry.id   AF-A0A8J7GJT0-F1
#
_cell.length_a   1.000
_cell.length_b   1.000
_cell.length_c   1.000
_cell.angle_alpha   90.00
_cell.angle_beta   90.00
_cell.angle_gamma   90.00
#
_symmetry.space_group_name_H-M   'P 1'
#
loop_
_entity.id
_entity.type
_entity.pdbx_description
1 polymer ?
#
loop_
_entity_poly.entity_id
_entity_poly.type
_entity_poly.pdbx_seq_one_letter_code
_entity_poly.pdbx_strand_id
1 'polypeptide(L)'
;MSDELAGRDAVGRDIVFYYGDGELDKLTGYRCAVLQPDFYSPAELAQLAAGGVRLLGYLSVTEDVDLDPAPWHRPSRNPDWGGHFVHVGHPGWVAHVLRQASAALDAGFHGLFLDCLNVEFTYPEDLPHTLALIGALRAGAPDAYLLANRGFELLPQLGELVDGVLFESFSARWTAEGYAPWPPDTLEVHAQYAERLLHLDIDLFALDYADTPALTEFARRRAERFGMVCSISDKALSRV
;
A
#
# COMPACT_ATOMS: atom_id res chain seq x y z
N MET A 1 -37.61 -21.73 -14.86
CA MET A 1 -36.76 -20.62 -15.33
C MET A 1 -36.26 -19.82 -14.15
N SER A 2 -35.60 -20.48 -13.19
CA SER A 2 -35.29 -19.86 -11.90
C SER A 2 -34.03 -20.46 -11.27
N ASP A 3 -32.99 -20.74 -12.07
CA ASP A 3 -31.78 -21.39 -11.54
C ASP A 3 -30.48 -20.99 -12.25
N GLU A 4 -30.46 -19.83 -12.90
CA GLU A 4 -29.28 -19.37 -13.67
C GLU A 4 -28.75 -17.98 -13.25
N LEU A 5 -29.23 -17.44 -12.12
CA LEU A 5 -28.81 -16.13 -11.61
C LEU A 5 -28.10 -16.18 -10.25
N ALA A 6 -27.92 -17.36 -9.66
CA ALA A 6 -27.25 -17.54 -8.36
C ALA A 6 -25.74 -17.86 -8.48
N GLY A 7 -25.15 -17.76 -9.68
CA GLY A 7 -23.81 -18.28 -9.98
C GLY A 7 -22.69 -17.24 -10.16
N ARG A 8 -22.83 -16.00 -9.68
CA ARG A 8 -21.79 -14.95 -9.88
C ARG A 8 -21.18 -14.33 -8.61
N ASP A 9 -21.65 -14.69 -7.41
CA ASP A 9 -21.31 -13.96 -6.16
C ASP A 9 -20.39 -14.71 -5.19
N ALA A 10 -19.40 -15.47 -5.67
CA ALA A 10 -18.35 -16.06 -4.83
C ALA A 10 -16.94 -15.78 -5.33
N VAL A 11 -16.74 -14.65 -6.01
CA VAL A 11 -15.40 -14.11 -6.26
C VAL A 11 -15.09 -13.20 -5.07
N GLY A 12 -14.17 -13.62 -4.19
CA GLY A 12 -13.71 -12.79 -3.09
C GLY A 12 -13.26 -11.41 -3.59
N ARG A 13 -13.49 -10.36 -2.79
CA ARG A 13 -13.07 -9.00 -3.14
C ARG A 13 -11.54 -8.97 -3.29
N ASP A 14 -11.00 -8.19 -4.22
CA ASP A 14 -9.60 -8.38 -4.61
C ASP A 14 -8.60 -7.98 -3.52
N ILE A 15 -8.68 -6.76 -2.96
CA ILE A 15 -7.74 -6.29 -1.94
C ILE A 15 -8.39 -5.35 -0.91
N VAL A 16 -7.97 -5.47 0.35
CA VAL A 16 -8.32 -4.55 1.44
C VAL A 16 -7.07 -4.01 2.13
N PHE A 17 -7.16 -2.76 2.58
CA PHE A 17 -6.19 -2.10 3.44
C PHE A 17 -6.87 -1.84 4.78
N TYR A 18 -6.41 -2.52 5.82
CA TYR A 18 -7.03 -2.46 7.14
C TYR A 18 -5.98 -2.28 8.22
N TYR A 19 -6.00 -1.11 8.87
CA TYR A 19 -5.07 -0.76 9.95
C TYR A 19 -5.73 -0.88 11.33
N GLY A 20 -6.85 -1.60 11.44
CA GLY A 20 -7.40 -2.01 12.72
C GLY A 20 -6.92 -3.41 13.15
N ASP A 21 -7.49 -3.93 14.22
CA ASP A 21 -7.27 -5.29 14.72
C ASP A 21 -8.52 -6.17 14.55
N GLY A 22 -8.35 -7.49 14.65
CA GLY A 22 -9.46 -8.44 14.56
C GLY A 22 -10.12 -8.50 13.18
N GLU A 23 -11.47 -8.55 13.17
CA GLU A 23 -12.32 -8.64 11.96
C GLU A 23 -12.02 -9.81 11.02
N LEU A 24 -11.46 -10.90 11.57
CA LEU A 24 -10.96 -12.04 10.80
C LEU A 24 -12.01 -12.61 9.84
N ASP A 25 -13.25 -12.78 10.30
CA ASP A 25 -14.35 -13.30 9.48
C ASP A 25 -14.60 -12.43 8.24
N LYS A 26 -14.53 -11.11 8.37
CA LYS A 26 -14.70 -10.18 7.23
C LYS A 26 -13.48 -10.21 6.30
N LEU A 27 -12.28 -10.26 6.88
CA LEU A 27 -11.02 -10.33 6.13
C LEU A 27 -10.93 -11.58 5.24
N THR A 28 -11.51 -12.72 5.65
CA THR A 28 -11.59 -13.93 4.79
C THR A 28 -12.38 -13.73 3.49
N GLY A 29 -13.18 -12.66 3.38
CA GLY A 29 -13.88 -12.31 2.15
C GLY A 29 -12.99 -11.69 1.07
N TYR A 30 -11.71 -11.45 1.35
CA TYR A 30 -10.75 -10.82 0.44
C TYR A 30 -9.69 -11.79 -0.06
N ARG A 31 -9.19 -11.57 -1.28
CA ARG A 31 -8.08 -12.34 -1.85
C ARG A 31 -6.73 -11.87 -1.29
N CYS A 32 -6.63 -10.60 -0.94
CA CYS A 32 -5.45 -9.98 -0.36
C CYS A 32 -5.83 -8.99 0.75
N ALA A 33 -5.06 -8.95 1.84
CA ALA A 33 -5.21 -7.99 2.92
C ALA A 33 -3.86 -7.37 3.28
N VAL A 34 -3.80 -6.04 3.33
CA VAL A 34 -2.68 -5.27 3.85
C VAL A 34 -2.99 -4.89 5.29
N LEU A 35 -2.16 -5.36 6.23
CA LEU A 35 -2.39 -5.26 7.67
C LEU A 35 -1.18 -4.67 8.39
N GLN A 36 -1.41 -4.11 9.58
CA GLN A 36 -0.35 -3.70 10.50
C GLN A 36 0.25 -4.95 11.18
N PRO A 37 1.56 -5.23 11.03
CA PRO A 37 2.16 -6.46 11.56
C PRO A 37 1.96 -6.66 13.06
N ASP A 38 2.02 -5.57 13.84
CA ASP A 38 1.93 -5.63 15.30
C ASP A 38 0.50 -5.87 15.83
N PHE A 39 -0.52 -5.82 14.96
CA PHE A 39 -1.94 -5.94 15.37
C PHE A 39 -2.49 -7.36 15.25
N TYR A 40 -1.70 -8.28 14.69
CA TYR A 40 -2.15 -9.65 14.41
C TYR A 40 -1.13 -10.66 14.93
N SER A 41 -1.63 -11.67 15.65
CA SER A 41 -0.81 -12.79 16.09
C SER A 41 -0.54 -13.78 14.96
N PRO A 42 0.54 -14.59 15.03
CA PRO A 42 0.79 -15.63 14.04
C PRO A 42 -0.36 -16.63 13.86
N ALA A 43 -1.15 -16.89 14.91
CA ALA A 43 -2.31 -17.76 14.83
C ALA A 43 -3.45 -17.16 13.98
N GLU A 44 -3.68 -15.85 14.10
CA GLU A 44 -4.68 -15.13 13.32
C GLU A 44 -4.25 -15.02 11.85
N LEU A 45 -2.96 -14.73 11.60
CA LEU A 45 -2.40 -14.74 10.25
C LEU A 45 -2.55 -16.13 9.61
N ALA A 46 -2.24 -17.20 10.34
CA ALA A 46 -2.42 -18.58 9.86
C ALA A 46 -3.90 -18.91 9.57
N GLN A 47 -4.84 -18.41 10.38
CA GLN A 47 -6.27 -18.57 10.13
C GLN A 47 -6.70 -17.89 8.82
N LEU A 48 -6.28 -16.65 8.59
CA LEU A 48 -6.58 -15.91 7.36
C LEU A 48 -5.95 -16.58 6.14
N ALA A 49 -4.69 -17.00 6.26
CA ALA A 49 -3.97 -17.72 5.21
C ALA A 49 -4.65 -19.05 4.86
N ALA A 50 -5.13 -19.80 5.85
CA ALA A 50 -5.91 -21.03 5.63
C ALA A 50 -7.25 -20.77 4.92
N GLY A 51 -7.81 -19.57 5.09
CA GLY A 51 -8.96 -19.05 4.34
C GLY A 51 -8.63 -18.63 2.90
N GLY A 52 -7.36 -18.69 2.49
CA GLY A 52 -6.91 -18.32 1.14
C GLY A 52 -6.54 -16.85 0.96
N VAL A 53 -6.43 -16.07 2.05
CA VAL A 53 -6.07 -14.65 2.00
C VAL A 53 -4.55 -14.50 1.86
N ARG A 54 -4.09 -13.76 0.85
CA ARG A 54 -2.70 -13.28 0.80
C ARG A 54 -2.53 -12.12 1.79
N LEU A 55 -1.54 -12.19 2.67
CA LEU A 55 -1.32 -11.21 3.72
C LEU A 55 -0.07 -10.41 3.39
N LEU A 56 -0.19 -9.08 3.34
CA LEU A 56 0.92 -8.16 3.16
C LEU A 56 1.10 -7.32 4.44
N GLY A 57 2.32 -7.30 4.96
CA GLY A 57 2.65 -6.50 6.15
C GLY A 57 2.97 -5.06 5.75
N TYR A 58 2.35 -4.09 6.42
CA TYR A 58 2.73 -2.69 6.29
C TYR A 58 4.21 -2.48 6.65
N LEU A 59 4.93 -1.76 5.80
CA LEU A 59 6.33 -1.40 6.03
C LEU A 59 6.61 0.01 5.50
N SER A 60 6.85 0.96 6.41
CA SER A 60 7.35 2.29 6.04
C SER A 60 8.83 2.22 5.62
N VAL A 61 9.16 2.75 4.45
CA VAL A 61 10.52 2.63 3.87
C VAL A 61 11.38 3.88 4.10
N THR A 62 10.79 5.07 4.07
CA THR A 62 11.54 6.34 4.19
C THR A 62 11.14 7.20 5.39
N GLU A 63 10.22 6.69 6.21
CA GLU A 63 9.83 7.33 7.46
C GLU A 63 9.93 6.34 8.62
N ASP A 64 10.40 6.80 9.77
CA ASP A 64 10.39 6.03 11.00
C ASP A 64 9.15 6.38 11.80
N VAL A 65 8.30 5.39 12.05
CA VAL A 65 7.07 5.56 12.84
C VAL A 65 7.34 5.48 14.35
N ASP A 66 8.53 5.03 14.74
CA ASP A 66 8.98 5.13 16.13
C ASP A 66 9.22 6.60 16.52
N LEU A 67 8.76 6.95 17.72
CA LEU A 67 8.85 8.30 18.26
C LEU A 67 10.15 8.52 19.04
N ASP A 68 10.87 7.45 19.37
CA ASP A 68 12.13 7.54 20.09
C ASP A 68 13.26 8.02 19.17
N PRO A 69 14.03 9.06 19.54
CA PRO A 69 15.08 9.59 18.69
C PRO A 69 16.13 8.55 18.30
N ALA A 70 16.41 8.45 17.00
CA ALA A 70 17.42 7.55 16.45
C ALA A 70 18.48 8.28 15.61
N PRO A 71 19.69 7.71 15.45
CA PRO A 71 20.78 8.36 14.71
C PRO A 71 20.50 8.64 13.23
N TRP A 72 19.50 7.97 12.64
CA TRP A 72 19.09 8.18 11.25
C TRP A 72 18.00 9.24 11.10
N HIS A 73 17.42 9.75 12.19
CA HIS A 73 16.35 10.73 12.12
C HIS A 73 16.85 12.08 11.62
N ARG A 74 16.05 12.70 10.74
CA ARG A 74 16.19 14.09 10.33
C ARG A 74 15.49 15.00 11.35
N PRO A 75 15.81 16.31 11.38
CA PRO A 75 15.21 17.24 12.34
C PRO A 75 13.69 17.43 12.16
N SER A 76 13.18 17.32 10.94
CA SER A 76 11.76 17.48 10.62
C SER A 76 11.02 16.15 10.63
N ARG A 77 9.71 16.24 10.85
CA ARG A 77 8.76 15.14 10.86
C ARG A 77 7.70 15.36 9.79
N ASN A 78 7.07 14.29 9.35
CA ASN A 78 5.92 14.36 8.48
C ASN A 78 4.78 15.12 9.19
N PRO A 79 4.31 16.25 8.64
CA PRO A 79 3.30 17.07 9.30
C PRO A 79 1.90 16.42 9.31
N ASP A 80 1.64 15.49 8.41
CA ASP A 80 0.32 14.87 8.24
C ASP A 80 0.15 13.63 9.11
N TRP A 81 1.22 12.85 9.29
CA TRP A 81 1.20 11.55 9.98
C TRP A 81 2.13 11.45 11.19
N GLY A 82 3.08 12.37 11.33
CA GLY A 82 3.96 12.46 12.50
C GLY A 82 5.20 11.55 12.45
N GLY A 83 5.41 10.74 11.42
CA GLY A 83 6.64 9.95 11.26
C GLY A 83 7.90 10.82 11.24
N HIS A 84 9.03 10.31 11.73
CA HIS A 84 10.33 10.93 11.55
C HIS A 84 10.81 10.70 10.12
N PHE A 85 11.15 11.78 9.41
CA PHE A 85 11.91 11.61 8.18
C PHE A 85 13.30 11.06 8.52
N VAL A 86 13.84 10.23 7.65
CA VAL A 86 15.12 9.56 7.90
C VAL A 86 16.15 9.88 6.83
N HIS A 87 17.42 9.70 7.14
CA HIS A 87 18.47 9.54 6.14
C HIS A 87 18.39 8.11 5.59
N VAL A 88 17.74 7.91 4.44
CA VAL A 88 17.41 6.57 3.92
C VAL A 88 18.66 5.71 3.73
N GLY A 89 19.77 6.31 3.28
CA GLY A 89 21.05 5.62 3.10
C GLY A 89 21.81 5.31 4.41
N HIS A 90 21.31 5.73 5.57
CA HIS A 90 21.99 5.47 6.83
C HIS A 90 22.00 3.96 7.14
N PRO A 91 23.16 3.34 7.41
CA PRO A 91 23.25 1.88 7.56
C PRO A 91 22.39 1.33 8.70
N GLY A 92 22.20 2.12 9.77
CA GLY A 92 21.30 1.78 10.87
C GLY A 92 19.82 1.71 10.45
N TRP A 93 19.39 2.61 9.55
CA TRP A 93 18.02 2.63 9.02
C TRP A 93 17.79 1.46 8.07
N VAL A 94 18.71 1.25 7.13
CA VAL A 94 18.68 0.08 6.22
C VAL A 94 18.55 -1.21 7.01
N ALA A 95 19.40 -1.40 8.03
CA ALA A 95 19.34 -2.60 8.87
C ALA A 95 18.03 -2.68 9.69
N HIS A 96 17.46 -1.55 10.09
CA HIS A 96 16.18 -1.49 10.81
C HIS A 96 15.03 -1.96 9.93
N VAL A 97 14.87 -1.39 8.73
CA VAL A 97 13.81 -1.74 7.77
C VAL A 97 13.93 -3.21 7.34
N LEU A 98 15.14 -3.70 7.06
CA LEU A 98 15.35 -5.11 6.70
C LEU A 98 14.97 -6.07 7.84
N ARG A 99 15.20 -5.69 9.10
CA ARG A 99 14.77 -6.49 10.26
C ARG A 99 13.24 -6.51 10.41
N GLN A 100 12.58 -5.37 10.23
CA GLN A 100 11.10 -5.30 10.27
C GLN A 100 10.49 -6.16 9.16
N ALA A 101 11.03 -6.08 7.95
CA ALA A 101 10.64 -6.91 6.82
C ALA A 101 10.77 -8.41 7.14
N SER A 102 11.94 -8.85 7.63
CA SER A 102 12.16 -10.24 8.05
C SER A 102 11.17 -10.66 9.13
N ALA A 103 10.98 -9.83 10.15
CA ALA A 103 10.08 -10.15 11.27
C ALA A 103 8.63 -10.32 10.82
N ALA A 104 8.14 -9.47 9.90
CA ALA A 104 6.81 -9.61 9.33
C ALA A 104 6.67 -10.92 8.53
N LEU A 105 7.64 -11.23 7.66
CA LEU A 105 7.62 -12.47 6.89
C LEU A 105 7.69 -13.72 7.79
N ASP A 106 8.56 -13.71 8.80
CA ASP A 106 8.70 -14.79 9.79
C ASP A 106 7.42 -14.97 10.63
N ALA A 107 6.66 -13.90 10.85
CA ALA A 107 5.37 -13.97 11.58
C ALA A 107 4.24 -14.64 10.76
N GLY A 108 4.41 -14.77 9.44
CA GLY A 108 3.45 -15.43 8.55
C GLY A 108 2.85 -14.53 7.46
N PHE A 109 3.37 -13.32 7.26
CA PHE A 109 3.02 -12.52 6.10
C PHE A 109 3.61 -13.11 4.81
N HIS A 110 2.84 -13.08 3.72
CA HIS A 110 3.26 -13.60 2.41
C HIS A 110 3.99 -12.53 1.56
N GLY A 111 4.04 -11.29 2.05
CA GLY A 111 4.59 -10.16 1.33
C GLY A 111 4.57 -8.89 2.16
N LEU A 112 4.97 -7.78 1.54
CA LEU A 112 5.12 -6.48 2.18
C LEU A 112 4.45 -5.39 1.35
N PHE A 113 3.82 -4.45 2.04
CA PHE A 113 3.33 -3.21 1.47
C PHE A 113 4.29 -2.08 1.83
N LEU A 114 4.98 -1.56 0.82
CA LEU A 114 6.07 -0.59 0.96
C LEU A 114 5.51 0.83 0.89
N ASP A 115 5.50 1.54 2.02
CA ASP A 115 4.91 2.86 2.14
C ASP A 115 5.96 3.98 2.25
N CYS A 116 5.48 5.23 2.16
CA CYS A 116 6.27 6.46 2.23
C CYS A 116 7.32 6.54 1.11
N LEU A 117 6.95 6.22 -0.14
CA LEU A 117 7.91 6.22 -1.25
C LEU A 117 8.02 7.56 -1.99
N ASN A 118 7.21 8.57 -1.62
CA ASN A 118 7.21 9.90 -2.25
C ASN A 118 8.29 10.83 -1.72
N VAL A 119 9.52 10.32 -1.62
CA VAL A 119 10.65 11.05 -1.04
C VAL A 119 11.07 12.24 -1.91
N GLU A 120 10.68 12.28 -3.19
CA GLU A 120 10.92 13.40 -4.11
C GLU A 120 10.37 14.74 -3.60
N PHE A 121 9.29 14.72 -2.81
CA PHE A 121 8.66 15.94 -2.30
C PHE A 121 9.31 16.46 -1.02
N THR A 122 10.14 15.64 -0.36
CA THR A 122 10.73 15.97 0.95
C THR A 122 12.26 15.98 0.90
N TYR A 123 12.87 14.90 0.42
CA TYR A 123 14.31 14.70 0.32
C TYR A 123 14.68 14.00 -1.01
N PRO A 124 14.60 14.69 -2.15
CA PRO A 124 14.87 14.08 -3.46
C PRO A 124 16.28 13.48 -3.57
N GLU A 125 17.23 13.91 -2.74
CA GLU A 125 18.56 13.29 -2.66
C GLU A 125 18.54 11.82 -2.20
N ASP A 126 17.48 11.38 -1.53
CA ASP A 126 17.33 10.00 -1.04
C ASP A 126 16.75 9.05 -2.09
N LEU A 127 16.29 9.50 -3.26
CA LEU A 127 15.75 8.63 -4.32
C LEU A 127 16.67 7.43 -4.65
N PRO A 128 17.99 7.60 -4.86
CA PRO A 128 18.88 6.45 -5.12
C PRO A 128 19.01 5.51 -3.92
N HIS A 129 18.93 6.05 -2.69
CA HIS A 129 19.01 5.26 -1.47
C HIS A 129 17.73 4.46 -1.22
N THR A 130 16.57 5.05 -1.51
CA THR A 130 15.27 4.36 -1.48
C THR A 130 15.25 3.21 -2.48
N LEU A 131 15.69 3.43 -3.73
CA LEU A 131 15.78 2.37 -4.72
C LEU A 131 16.72 1.24 -4.29
N ALA A 132 17.89 1.58 -3.72
CA ALA A 132 18.83 0.60 -3.20
C ALA A 132 18.26 -0.21 -2.02
N LEU A 133 17.51 0.43 -1.12
CA LEU A 133 16.84 -0.23 0.00
C LEU A 133 15.74 -1.19 -0.47
N ILE A 134 14.92 -0.78 -1.45
CA ILE A 134 13.92 -1.67 -2.07
C ILE A 134 14.60 -2.85 -2.78
N GLY A 135 15.73 -2.61 -3.45
CA GLY A 135 16.56 -3.67 -4.03
C GLY A 135 17.07 -4.67 -2.97
N ALA A 136 17.48 -4.17 -1.80
CA ALA A 136 17.90 -5.02 -0.68
C ALA A 136 16.72 -5.82 -0.09
N LEU A 137 15.52 -5.22 0.00
CA LEU A 137 14.30 -5.91 0.42
C LEU A 137 13.95 -7.05 -0.54
N ARG A 138 13.94 -6.79 -1.86
CA ARG A 138 13.72 -7.82 -2.89
C ARG A 138 14.76 -8.94 -2.81
N ALA A 139 16.04 -8.60 -2.66
CA ALA A 139 17.11 -9.59 -2.55
C ALA A 139 16.99 -10.46 -1.28
N GLY A 140 16.54 -9.88 -0.17
CA GLY A 140 16.32 -10.60 1.09
C GLY A 140 15.04 -11.44 1.12
N ALA A 141 14.05 -11.10 0.27
CA ALA A 141 12.76 -11.76 0.20
C ALA A 141 12.34 -11.99 -1.27
N PRO A 142 13.06 -12.84 -2.03
CA PRO A 142 12.86 -12.98 -3.47
C PRO A 142 11.46 -13.48 -3.84
N ASP A 143 10.87 -14.35 -3.02
CA ASP A 143 9.55 -14.96 -3.27
C ASP A 143 8.38 -14.16 -2.65
N ALA A 144 8.67 -13.12 -1.86
CA ALA A 144 7.65 -12.32 -1.21
C ALA A 144 6.97 -11.37 -2.20
N TYR A 145 5.66 -11.18 -2.07
CA TYR A 145 4.95 -10.20 -2.88
C TYR A 145 5.22 -8.79 -2.35
N LEU A 146 5.85 -7.92 -3.14
CA LEU A 146 6.11 -6.53 -2.77
C LEU A 146 5.13 -5.61 -3.51
N LEU A 147 4.31 -4.89 -2.74
CA LEU A 147 3.38 -3.89 -3.25
C LEU A 147 3.88 -2.49 -2.86
N ALA A 148 4.29 -1.70 -3.84
CA ALA A 148 4.73 -0.32 -3.59
C ALA A 148 3.55 0.65 -3.52
N ASN A 149 3.50 1.49 -2.49
CA ASN A 149 2.61 2.64 -2.48
C ASN A 149 3.25 3.80 -3.26
N ARG A 150 2.71 4.09 -4.45
CA ARG A 150 3.25 5.09 -5.38
C ARG A 150 4.71 4.83 -5.77
N GLY A 151 5.63 5.72 -5.40
CA GLY A 151 7.05 5.68 -5.81
C GLY A 151 7.28 6.03 -7.28
N PHE A 152 6.46 6.88 -7.89
CA PHE A 152 6.48 7.10 -9.34
C PHE A 152 7.80 7.68 -9.88
N GLU A 153 8.52 8.48 -9.09
CA GLU A 153 9.84 9.01 -9.48
C GLU A 153 10.97 7.96 -9.42
N LEU A 154 10.69 6.77 -8.86
CA LEU A 154 11.61 5.63 -8.87
C LEU A 154 11.43 4.74 -10.11
N LEU A 155 10.44 5.03 -10.96
CA LEU A 155 10.17 4.28 -12.19
C LEU A 155 11.12 4.69 -13.34
N PRO A 156 11.50 3.75 -14.22
CA PRO A 156 10.99 2.38 -14.33
C PRO A 156 11.65 1.35 -13.38
N GLN A 157 12.78 1.67 -12.75
CA GLN A 157 13.58 0.71 -11.98
C GLN A 157 12.82 0.07 -10.83
N LEU A 158 11.93 0.82 -10.16
CA LEU A 158 11.05 0.27 -9.13
C LEU A 158 10.21 -0.90 -9.66
N GLY A 159 9.71 -0.81 -10.90
CA GLY A 159 8.89 -1.85 -11.53
C GLY A 159 9.64 -3.16 -11.79
N GLU A 160 10.98 -3.17 -11.75
CA GLU A 160 11.79 -4.38 -11.82
C GLU A 160 11.98 -5.05 -10.45
N LEU A 161 11.59 -4.36 -9.36
CA LEU A 161 11.82 -4.79 -7.98
C LEU A 161 10.53 -5.15 -7.24
N VAL A 162 9.37 -4.73 -7.72
CA VAL A 162 8.07 -4.94 -7.05
C VAL A 162 7.10 -5.70 -7.93
N ASP A 163 6.16 -6.40 -7.31
CA ASP A 163 5.14 -7.18 -8.02
C ASP A 163 3.91 -6.33 -8.36
N GLY A 164 3.69 -5.25 -7.61
CA GLY A 164 2.60 -4.34 -7.88
C GLY A 164 2.84 -2.92 -7.37
N VAL A 165 2.02 -2.00 -7.87
CA VAL A 165 1.96 -0.60 -7.44
C VAL A 165 0.52 -0.24 -7.06
N LEU A 166 0.39 0.39 -5.89
CA LEU A 166 -0.81 1.05 -5.43
C LEU A 166 -0.74 2.54 -5.76
N PHE A 167 -1.81 3.09 -6.34
CA PHE A 167 -2.01 4.52 -6.48
C PHE A 167 -2.96 5.03 -5.39
N GLU A 168 -2.44 5.73 -4.38
CA GLU A 168 -3.21 6.20 -3.22
C GLU A 168 -3.10 7.72 -2.99
N SER A 169 -4.13 8.55 -3.02
CA SER A 169 -5.41 8.30 -3.66
C SER A 169 -5.37 8.60 -5.14
N PHE A 170 -6.09 7.80 -5.92
CA PHE A 170 -6.10 7.92 -7.38
C PHE A 170 -7.16 8.90 -7.90
N SER A 171 -8.34 8.89 -7.30
CA SER A 171 -9.54 9.60 -7.78
C SER A 171 -10.21 10.43 -6.69
N ALA A 172 -10.36 9.88 -5.49
CA ALA A 172 -11.08 10.49 -4.38
C ALA A 172 -10.22 10.49 -3.11
N ARG A 173 -10.18 11.63 -2.44
CA ARG A 173 -9.32 11.89 -1.30
C ARG A 173 -10.11 12.31 -0.07
N TRP A 174 -9.48 12.17 1.07
CA TRP A 174 -9.87 12.89 2.26
C TRP A 174 -9.29 14.31 2.26
N THR A 175 -10.05 15.27 2.79
CA THR A 175 -9.70 16.68 2.99
C THR A 175 -10.13 17.11 4.39
N ALA A 176 -9.71 18.29 4.84
CA ALA A 176 -10.14 18.82 6.14
C ALA A 176 -11.67 18.99 6.23
N GLU A 177 -12.34 19.22 5.10
CA GLU A 177 -13.78 19.40 4.97
C GLU A 177 -14.56 18.09 4.74
N GLY A 178 -13.88 16.95 4.64
CA GLY A 178 -14.48 15.64 4.35
C GLY A 178 -13.93 15.00 3.08
N TYR A 179 -14.72 14.17 2.40
CA TYR A 179 -14.28 13.42 1.24
C TYR A 179 -14.66 14.11 -0.06
N ALA A 180 -13.73 14.19 -1.00
CA ALA A 180 -13.92 14.90 -2.26
C ALA A 180 -13.12 14.25 -3.40
N PRO A 181 -13.56 14.40 -4.66
CA PRO A 181 -12.70 14.06 -5.80
C PRO A 181 -11.45 14.95 -5.81
N TRP A 182 -10.37 14.45 -6.39
CA TRP A 182 -9.25 15.31 -6.76
C TRP A 182 -9.71 16.39 -7.75
N PRO A 183 -9.10 17.59 -7.74
CA PRO A 183 -9.33 18.61 -8.76
C PRO A 183 -9.08 18.10 -10.18
N PRO A 184 -9.77 18.61 -11.21
CA PRO A 184 -9.68 18.09 -12.59
C PRO A 184 -8.25 18.04 -13.16
N ASP A 185 -7.46 19.08 -12.94
CA ASP A 185 -6.05 19.16 -13.33
C ASP A 185 -5.20 18.08 -12.64
N THR A 186 -5.44 17.81 -11.36
CA THR A 186 -4.77 16.72 -10.66
C THR A 186 -5.20 15.35 -11.17
N LEU A 187 -6.49 15.18 -11.51
CA LEU A 187 -7.01 13.94 -12.09
C LEU A 187 -6.41 13.63 -13.47
N GLU A 188 -6.08 14.66 -14.25
CA GLU A 188 -5.35 14.56 -15.53
C GLU A 188 -3.91 14.10 -15.31
N VAL A 189 -3.20 14.69 -14.34
CA VAL A 189 -1.84 14.26 -13.97
C VAL A 189 -1.85 12.80 -13.48
N HIS A 190 -2.81 12.43 -12.64
CA HIS A 190 -2.95 11.03 -12.20
C HIS A 190 -3.20 10.07 -13.36
N ALA A 191 -3.98 10.49 -14.37
CA ALA A 191 -4.21 9.69 -15.57
C ALA A 191 -2.90 9.47 -16.36
N GLN A 192 -2.04 10.50 -16.47
CA GLN A 192 -0.74 10.36 -17.13
C GLN A 192 0.18 9.36 -16.41
N TYR A 193 0.20 9.39 -15.07
CA TYR A 193 0.94 8.37 -14.30
C TYR A 193 0.34 6.98 -14.48
N ALA A 194 -1.00 6.85 -14.46
CA ALA A 194 -1.67 5.57 -14.69
C ALA A 194 -1.35 4.99 -16.08
N GLU A 195 -1.33 5.82 -17.13
CA GLU A 195 -0.94 5.41 -18.48
C GLU A 195 0.52 4.92 -18.53
N ARG A 196 1.44 5.58 -17.82
CA ARG A 196 2.83 5.12 -17.70
C ARG A 196 2.93 3.75 -17.01
N LEU A 197 2.13 3.53 -15.96
CA LEU A 197 2.10 2.27 -15.21
C LEU A 197 1.59 1.10 -16.06
N LEU A 198 0.64 1.33 -16.98
CA LEU A 198 0.14 0.30 -17.91
C LEU A 198 1.21 -0.29 -18.83
N HIS A 199 2.36 0.35 -18.96
CA HIS A 199 3.49 -0.15 -19.74
C HIS A 199 4.46 -1.04 -18.95
N LEU A 200 4.20 -1.25 -17.67
CA LEU A 200 4.98 -2.11 -16.79
C LEU A 200 4.26 -3.45 -16.60
N ASP A 201 5.03 -4.52 -16.47
CA ASP A 201 4.51 -5.87 -16.21
C ASP A 201 4.36 -6.08 -14.69
N ILE A 202 3.47 -5.30 -14.07
CA ILE A 202 3.19 -5.30 -12.63
C ILE A 202 1.69 -5.22 -12.37
N ASP A 203 1.25 -5.72 -11.21
CA ASP A 203 -0.13 -5.56 -10.77
C ASP A 203 -0.43 -4.10 -10.40
N LEU A 204 -1.60 -3.59 -10.82
CA LEU A 204 -1.99 -2.20 -10.56
C LEU A 204 -3.23 -2.12 -9.68
N PHE A 205 -3.11 -1.33 -8.61
CA PHE A 205 -4.17 -1.10 -7.64
C PHE A 205 -4.43 0.40 -7.48
N ALA A 206 -5.67 0.74 -7.17
CA ALA A 206 -6.06 2.08 -6.75
C ALA A 206 -6.70 1.99 -5.36
N LEU A 207 -6.21 2.80 -4.42
CA LEU A 207 -6.88 3.03 -3.14
C LEU A 207 -7.47 4.43 -3.15
N ASP A 208 -8.74 4.56 -2.80
CA ASP A 208 -9.45 5.83 -2.75
C ASP A 208 -10.24 5.97 -1.45
N TYR A 209 -10.50 7.22 -1.07
CA TYR A 209 -11.23 7.53 0.16
C TYR A 209 -12.59 8.14 -0.14
N ALA A 210 -13.66 7.49 0.32
CA ALA A 210 -15.02 7.93 0.05
C ALA A 210 -16.01 7.57 1.17
N ASP A 211 -17.04 8.39 1.32
CA ASP A 211 -18.13 8.23 2.29
C ASP A 211 -19.53 8.22 1.67
N THR A 212 -19.65 8.48 0.36
CA THR A 212 -20.92 8.48 -0.37
C THR A 212 -20.90 7.49 -1.55
N PRO A 213 -22.05 6.87 -1.89
CA PRO A 213 -22.13 5.97 -3.04
C PRO A 213 -21.69 6.60 -4.37
N ALA A 214 -21.97 7.89 -4.56
CA ALA A 214 -21.60 8.61 -5.77
C ALA A 214 -20.07 8.76 -5.90
N LEU A 215 -19.39 9.11 -4.80
CA LEU A 215 -17.93 9.24 -4.81
C LEU A 215 -17.24 7.88 -4.93
N THR A 216 -17.78 6.85 -4.27
CA THR A 216 -17.34 5.46 -4.42
C THR A 216 -17.45 4.99 -5.86
N GLU A 217 -18.58 5.23 -6.52
CA GLU A 217 -18.77 4.86 -7.93
C GLU A 217 -17.86 5.65 -8.87
N PHE A 218 -17.60 6.92 -8.58
CA PHE A 218 -16.64 7.73 -9.34
C PHE A 218 -15.22 7.14 -9.28
N ALA A 219 -14.72 6.81 -8.08
CA ALA A 219 -13.42 6.18 -7.89
C ALA A 219 -13.32 4.83 -8.62
N ARG A 220 -14.32 3.96 -8.43
CA ARG A 220 -14.38 2.64 -9.09
C ARG A 220 -14.30 2.75 -10.60
N ARG A 221 -15.13 3.60 -11.22
CA ARG A 221 -15.14 3.79 -12.68
C ARG A 221 -13.82 4.34 -13.22
N ARG A 222 -13.13 5.18 -12.45
CA ARG A 222 -11.79 5.66 -12.84
C ARG A 222 -10.79 4.52 -12.78
N ALA A 223 -10.72 3.78 -11.68
CA ALA A 223 -9.81 2.64 -11.55
C ALA A 223 -10.02 1.61 -12.69
N GLU A 224 -11.27 1.23 -12.96
CA GLU A 224 -11.64 0.32 -14.05
C GLU A 224 -11.16 0.80 -15.42
N ARG A 225 -11.24 2.11 -15.70
CA ARG A 225 -10.79 2.70 -16.97
C ARG A 225 -9.29 2.51 -17.20
N PHE A 226 -8.50 2.48 -16.13
CA PHE A 226 -7.05 2.28 -16.19
C PHE A 226 -6.65 0.84 -15.82
N GLY A 227 -7.58 -0.11 -15.84
CA GLY A 227 -7.29 -1.51 -15.55
C GLY A 227 -6.81 -1.78 -14.12
N MET A 228 -7.09 -0.87 -13.18
CA MET A 228 -6.67 -0.99 -11.79
C MET A 228 -7.71 -1.71 -10.96
N VAL A 229 -7.25 -2.60 -10.08
CA VAL A 229 -8.08 -3.17 -9.01
C VAL A 229 -8.36 -2.08 -7.97
N CYS A 230 -9.64 -1.83 -7.69
CA CYS A 230 -10.06 -0.73 -6.83
C CYS A 230 -10.34 -1.18 -5.39
N SER A 231 -9.76 -0.46 -4.42
CA SER A 231 -10.11 -0.52 -3.00
C SER A 231 -10.57 0.86 -2.52
N ILE A 232 -11.62 0.91 -1.71
CA ILE A 232 -12.21 2.16 -1.23
C ILE A 232 -12.43 2.05 0.27
N SER A 233 -11.92 3.00 1.04
CA SER A 233 -12.01 2.98 2.49
C SER A 233 -12.23 4.39 3.07
N ASP A 234 -12.18 4.51 4.39
CA ASP A 234 -12.03 5.77 5.09
C ASP A 234 -10.55 6.13 5.28
N LYS A 235 -10.27 7.39 5.67
CA LYS A 235 -8.90 7.86 5.90
C LYS A 235 -8.11 6.99 6.89
N ALA A 236 -8.80 6.45 7.90
CA ALA A 236 -8.16 5.65 8.95
C ALA A 236 -7.92 4.19 8.54
N LEU A 237 -8.37 3.77 7.36
CA LEU A 237 -8.33 2.38 6.91
C LEU A 237 -8.95 1.43 7.96
N SER A 238 -10.11 1.82 8.47
CA SER A 238 -10.84 1.13 9.55
C SER A 238 -12.02 0.29 9.03
N ARG A 239 -12.21 0.21 7.71
CA ARG A 239 -13.35 -0.47 7.07
C ARG A 239 -12.92 -1.72 6.32
N VAL A 240 -13.73 -2.77 6.47
CA VAL A 240 -13.63 -4.08 5.79
C VAL A 240 -14.99 -4.52 5.26
#